data_AF-A0A0G1RTS6-F1
#
_entry.id   AF-A0A0G1RTS6-F1
#
_cell.length_a   1.000
_cell.length_b   1.000
_cell.length_c   1.000
_cell.angle_alpha   90.00
_cell.angle_beta   90.00
_cell.angle_gamma   90.00
#
_symmetry.space_group_name_H-M   'P 1'
#
loop_
_entity.id
_entity.type
_entity.pdbx_description
1 polymer ?
#
loop_
_entity_poly.entity_id
_entity_poly.type
_entity_poly.pdbx_seq_one_letter_code
_entity_poly.pdbx_strand_id
1 'polypeptide(L)'
;MNLDLLTRPLIEVTADETDLFRRVLGTVVVVPQNQDHRWLTGTLKAIRQEIKVVQRYASSGRHFKVEGVQESSSQKLVELRRAEKHFEMALAGYPQVIDPSFVSWRRPDGLPSFIVLSLDSQDFSLSVTPDESGDTFSTRPYLHPQLAVQYLPVADYLLDIARKSRQAISISAHFSGNIPLSTNLKVKRAEKSRLFKPGGLVLVSEAPEVWEVRKTAIIQPVPADPLIIGCVVVGKGIPDQFYLIDKFNLTTLEEAALRSHALDPFYPG
;
A
#
# COMPACT_ATOMS: atom_id res chain seq x y z
N MET A 1 33.31 -19.53 33.97
CA MET A 1 31.94 -18.99 33.96
C MET A 1 31.27 -19.63 32.75
N ASN A 2 30.38 -20.60 32.97
CA ASN A 2 29.98 -21.58 31.95
C ASN A 2 28.65 -21.19 31.31
N LEU A 3 28.58 -21.24 29.97
CA LEU A 3 27.49 -20.77 29.09
C LEU A 3 26.33 -21.78 28.95
N ASP A 4 26.27 -22.80 29.80
CA ASP A 4 25.33 -23.94 29.69
C ASP A 4 23.89 -23.67 30.18
N LEU A 5 23.51 -22.40 30.37
CA LEU A 5 22.15 -22.02 30.80
C LEU A 5 21.27 -21.43 29.67
N LEU A 6 21.75 -21.38 28.42
CA LEU A 6 21.02 -20.76 27.30
C LEU A 6 20.50 -21.72 26.20
N THR A 7 20.70 -23.04 26.32
CA THR A 7 20.34 -23.96 25.23
C THR A 7 19.77 -25.30 25.69
N ARG A 8 18.72 -25.27 26.50
CA ARG A 8 17.83 -26.44 26.62
C ARG A 8 16.38 -26.05 26.32
N PRO A 9 15.71 -26.70 25.34
CA PRO A 9 14.29 -26.53 25.18
C PRO A 9 13.63 -27.20 26.40
N LEU A 10 12.99 -26.40 27.23
CA LEU A 10 12.01 -26.90 28.17
C LEU A 10 10.76 -27.23 27.35
N ILE A 11 10.41 -28.52 27.33
CA ILE A 11 9.24 -29.16 26.69
C ILE A 11 9.58 -29.77 25.32
N GLU A 12 9.61 -31.11 25.28
CA GLU A 12 9.41 -31.90 24.06
C GLU A 12 7.95 -31.73 23.62
N VAL A 13 7.75 -31.10 22.48
CA VAL A 13 6.45 -31.05 21.78
C VAL A 13 6.61 -31.83 20.48
N THR A 14 5.65 -32.71 20.19
CA THR A 14 5.66 -33.63 19.05
C THR A 14 5.73 -32.88 17.71
N ALA A 15 6.47 -33.46 16.75
CA ALA A 15 6.92 -32.82 15.51
C ALA A 15 5.82 -32.22 14.60
N ASP A 16 4.57 -32.64 14.75
CA ASP A 16 3.47 -32.20 13.88
C ASP A 16 2.89 -30.83 14.26
N GLU A 17 3.17 -30.32 15.46
CA GLU A 17 2.69 -29.00 15.92
C GLU A 17 3.67 -27.85 15.60
N THR A 18 4.90 -28.19 15.23
CA THR A 18 6.00 -27.22 15.00
C THR A 18 5.79 -26.31 13.81
N ASP A 19 5.09 -26.76 12.77
CA ASP A 19 5.05 -26.06 11.48
C ASP A 19 3.96 -24.99 11.41
N LEU A 20 2.88 -25.16 12.18
CA LEU A 20 1.81 -24.17 12.30
C LEU A 20 2.20 -23.06 13.30
N PHE A 21 2.85 -23.43 14.41
CA PHE A 21 3.21 -22.51 15.48
C PHE A 21 4.39 -21.59 15.13
N ARG A 22 5.40 -22.09 14.38
CA ARG A 22 6.51 -21.24 13.91
C ARG A 22 6.08 -20.23 12.85
N ARG A 23 4.99 -20.47 12.11
CA ARG A 23 4.51 -19.58 11.05
C ARG A 23 3.85 -18.29 11.52
N VAL A 24 3.44 -18.19 12.79
CA VAL A 24 2.61 -17.07 13.28
C VAL A 24 3.33 -16.18 14.30
N LEU A 25 4.38 -16.68 14.96
CA LEU A 25 4.95 -16.05 16.16
C LEU A 25 6.31 -15.33 16.00
N GLY A 26 6.69 -14.91 14.79
CA GLY A 26 7.52 -13.69 14.68
C GLY A 26 8.93 -13.79 14.10
N THR A 27 9.27 -14.73 13.22
CA THR A 27 10.39 -14.49 12.29
C THR A 27 10.26 -15.40 11.07
N VAL A 28 10.01 -14.80 9.91
CA VAL A 28 9.91 -15.43 8.58
C VAL A 28 8.74 -16.41 8.41
N VAL A 29 7.70 -15.97 7.71
CA VAL A 29 6.66 -16.86 7.19
C VAL A 29 7.26 -17.61 6.01
N VAL A 30 7.74 -18.84 6.22
CA VAL A 30 8.16 -19.70 5.11
C VAL A 30 6.92 -20.14 4.34
N VAL A 31 6.73 -19.55 3.16
CA VAL A 31 5.62 -19.82 2.24
C VAL A 31 6.03 -20.84 1.18
N PRO A 32 5.24 -21.92 1.00
CA PRO A 32 5.43 -22.84 -0.12
C PRO A 32 5.22 -22.11 -1.44
N GLN A 33 6.09 -22.34 -2.43
CA GLN A 33 6.00 -21.75 -3.78
C GLN A 33 4.65 -22.04 -4.50
N ASN A 34 3.91 -23.05 -4.05
CA ASN A 34 2.57 -23.36 -4.53
C ASN A 34 1.52 -22.90 -3.52
N GLN A 35 1.00 -21.69 -3.72
CA GLN A 35 -0.10 -21.09 -2.96
C GLN A 35 -1.45 -21.77 -3.34
N ASP A 36 -1.63 -23.03 -2.96
CA ASP A 36 -2.92 -23.70 -3.12
C ASP A 36 -3.99 -22.97 -2.27
N HIS A 37 -5.16 -22.74 -2.85
CA HIS A 37 -6.35 -22.17 -2.22
C HIS A 37 -6.68 -22.81 -0.86
N ARG A 38 -6.40 -24.11 -0.71
CA ARG A 38 -6.55 -24.84 0.56
C ARG A 38 -5.66 -24.30 1.67
N TRP A 39 -4.39 -24.01 1.35
CA TRP A 39 -3.43 -23.45 2.30
C TRP A 39 -3.82 -22.03 2.72
N LEU A 40 -4.14 -21.16 1.75
CA LEU A 40 -4.59 -19.79 2.02
C LEU A 40 -5.82 -19.77 2.94
N THR A 41 -6.79 -20.64 2.68
CA THR A 41 -8.01 -20.75 3.49
C THR A 41 -7.72 -21.25 4.91
N GLY A 42 -6.85 -22.26 5.06
CA GLY A 42 -6.42 -22.78 6.36
C GLY A 42 -5.71 -21.72 7.20
N THR A 43 -4.77 -21.00 6.60
CA THR A 43 -4.02 -19.92 7.27
C THR A 43 -4.93 -18.76 7.66
N LEU A 44 -5.87 -18.34 6.79
CA LEU A 44 -6.85 -17.31 7.13
C LEU A 44 -7.73 -17.72 8.33
N LYS A 45 -8.12 -19.01 8.42
CA LYS A 45 -8.86 -19.54 9.56
C LYS A 45 -8.04 -19.47 10.86
N ALA A 46 -6.75 -19.80 10.80
CA ALA A 46 -5.84 -19.71 11.94
C ALA A 46 -5.66 -18.26 12.41
N ILE A 47 -5.40 -17.31 11.49
CA ILE A 47 -5.28 -15.88 11.81
C ILE A 47 -6.55 -15.35 12.49
N ARG A 48 -7.73 -15.70 11.96
CA ARG A 48 -9.01 -15.31 12.56
C ARG A 48 -9.21 -15.85 13.97
N GLN A 49 -8.72 -17.05 14.24
CA GLN A 49 -8.78 -17.63 15.58
C GLN A 49 -7.83 -16.87 16.53
N GLU A 50 -6.61 -16.59 16.08
CA GLU A 50 -5.62 -15.83 16.85
C GLU A 50 -6.14 -14.43 17.21
N ILE A 51 -6.75 -13.73 16.25
CA ILE A 51 -7.38 -12.42 16.50
C ILE A 51 -8.43 -12.53 17.61
N LYS A 52 -9.27 -13.57 17.62
CA LYS A 52 -10.28 -13.76 18.67
C LYS A 52 -9.63 -13.96 20.04
N VAL A 53 -8.54 -14.72 20.10
CA VAL A 53 -7.77 -14.96 21.32
C VAL A 53 -7.20 -13.63 21.85
N VAL A 54 -6.47 -12.90 21.01
CA VAL A 54 -5.86 -11.62 21.39
C VAL A 54 -6.91 -10.56 21.75
N GLN A 55 -8.06 -10.51 21.06
CA GLN A 55 -9.16 -9.60 21.41
C GLN A 55 -9.78 -9.92 22.79
N ARG A 56 -10.07 -11.20 23.06
CA ARG A 56 -10.57 -11.62 24.40
C ARG A 56 -9.57 -11.29 25.50
N TYR A 57 -8.29 -11.47 25.22
CA TYR A 57 -7.23 -11.10 26.14
C TYR A 57 -7.26 -9.59 26.43
N ALA A 58 -7.24 -8.76 25.38
CA ALA A 58 -7.22 -7.31 25.49
C ALA A 58 -8.44 -6.76 26.26
N SER A 59 -9.61 -7.41 26.14
CA SER A 59 -10.82 -7.03 26.88
C SER A 59 -10.88 -7.54 28.32
N SER A 60 -10.23 -8.66 28.65
CA SER A 60 -10.36 -9.30 29.97
C SER A 60 -9.19 -9.02 30.92
N GLY A 61 -8.02 -8.63 30.41
CA GLY A 61 -6.80 -8.42 31.20
C GLY A 61 -6.28 -9.66 31.91
N ARG A 62 -6.87 -10.84 31.66
CA ARG A 62 -6.50 -12.11 32.31
C ARG A 62 -5.61 -12.93 31.39
N HIS A 63 -4.43 -13.27 31.87
CA HIS A 63 -3.56 -14.27 31.26
C HIS A 63 -4.22 -15.65 31.35
N PHE A 64 -4.60 -16.20 30.20
CA PHE A 64 -4.85 -17.64 30.09
C PHE A 64 -3.50 -18.30 29.78
N LYS A 65 -2.90 -18.94 30.79
CA LYS A 65 -1.61 -19.67 30.69
C LYS A 65 -1.60 -20.81 29.65
N VAL A 66 -2.73 -21.10 29.02
CA VAL A 66 -2.93 -22.29 28.18
C VAL A 66 -2.54 -22.06 26.71
N GLU A 67 -2.35 -20.82 26.25
CA GLU A 67 -2.25 -20.55 24.79
C GLU A 67 -0.93 -19.93 24.30
N GLY A 68 0.14 -19.84 25.11
CA GLY A 68 1.48 -19.47 24.60
C GLY A 68 1.63 -18.08 23.93
N VAL A 69 0.62 -17.21 24.04
CA VAL A 69 0.61 -15.88 23.42
C VAL A 69 1.51 -14.93 24.21
N GLN A 70 2.74 -14.71 23.73
CA GLN A 70 3.70 -13.80 24.37
C GLN A 70 3.54 -12.32 24.01
N GLU A 71 2.71 -11.95 23.04
CA GLU A 71 2.54 -10.54 22.64
C GLU A 71 1.08 -10.09 22.77
N SER A 72 0.80 -9.42 23.88
CA SER A 72 -0.51 -8.91 24.27
C SER A 72 -0.68 -7.40 23.99
N SER A 73 -0.14 -6.92 22.88
CA SER A 73 -0.18 -5.49 22.53
C SER A 73 -1.25 -5.19 21.48
N SER A 74 -1.84 -3.99 21.54
CA SER A 74 -2.70 -3.46 20.46
C SER A 74 -2.01 -3.52 19.08
N GLN A 75 -0.68 -3.47 19.07
CA GLN A 75 0.15 -3.62 17.88
C GLN A 75 0.03 -5.02 17.25
N LYS A 76 -0.03 -6.09 18.06
CA LYS A 76 -0.25 -7.45 17.55
C LYS A 76 -1.59 -7.60 16.84
N LEU A 77 -2.64 -6.97 17.37
CA LEU A 77 -3.95 -6.94 16.70
C LEU A 77 -3.89 -6.21 15.36
N VAL A 78 -3.13 -5.12 15.27
CA VAL A 78 -2.94 -4.40 14.00
C VAL A 78 -2.24 -5.29 12.97
N GLU A 79 -1.17 -5.98 13.36
CA GLU A 79 -0.43 -6.92 12.50
C GLU A 79 -1.32 -8.06 12.03
N LEU A 80 -2.03 -8.71 12.95
CA LEU A 80 -2.93 -9.81 12.61
C LEU A 80 -4.07 -9.38 11.70
N ARG A 81 -4.63 -8.18 11.88
CA ARG A 81 -5.67 -7.63 11.00
C ARG A 81 -5.14 -7.30 9.61
N ARG A 82 -3.92 -6.79 9.50
CA ARG A 82 -3.23 -6.59 8.22
C ARG A 82 -2.98 -7.92 7.51
N ALA A 83 -2.53 -8.93 8.25
CA ALA A 83 -2.34 -10.29 7.73
C ALA A 83 -3.67 -10.91 7.28
N GLU A 84 -4.71 -10.84 8.11
CA GLU A 84 -6.06 -11.30 7.75
C GLU A 84 -6.50 -10.69 6.42
N LYS A 85 -6.39 -9.36 6.30
CA LYS A 85 -6.78 -8.65 5.07
C LYS A 85 -5.97 -9.11 3.88
N HIS A 86 -4.67 -9.30 4.06
CA HIS A 86 -3.79 -9.79 3.01
C HIS A 86 -4.21 -11.16 2.47
N PHE A 87 -4.47 -12.12 3.34
CA PHE A 87 -4.93 -13.45 2.92
C PHE A 87 -6.31 -13.40 2.25
N GLU A 88 -7.22 -12.52 2.69
CA GLU A 88 -8.49 -12.27 1.99
C GLU A 88 -8.28 -11.74 0.57
N MET A 89 -7.35 -10.81 0.38
CA MET A 89 -7.02 -10.24 -0.94
C MET A 89 -6.35 -11.28 -1.85
N ALA A 90 -5.41 -12.07 -1.31
CA ALA A 90 -4.77 -13.16 -2.04
C ALA A 90 -5.79 -14.21 -2.52
N LEU A 91 -6.73 -14.62 -1.67
CA LEU A 91 -7.84 -15.51 -2.04
C LEU A 91 -8.74 -14.92 -3.12
N ALA A 92 -8.89 -13.60 -3.14
CA ALA A 92 -9.64 -12.87 -4.16
C ALA A 92 -8.86 -12.64 -5.48
N GLY A 93 -7.59 -13.06 -5.54
CA GLY A 93 -6.73 -12.92 -6.73
C GLY A 93 -5.89 -11.65 -6.78
N TYR A 94 -5.74 -10.93 -5.66
CA TYR A 94 -4.92 -9.72 -5.52
C TYR A 94 -3.84 -9.94 -4.46
N PRO A 95 -2.82 -10.78 -4.71
CA PRO A 95 -1.84 -11.15 -3.70
C PRO A 95 -0.73 -10.11 -3.49
N GLN A 96 -0.59 -9.11 -4.35
CA GLN A 96 0.55 -8.20 -4.31
C GLN A 96 0.19 -6.90 -3.59
N VAL A 97 0.79 -6.68 -2.41
CA VAL A 97 0.72 -5.41 -1.68
C VAL A 97 1.75 -4.46 -2.25
N ILE A 98 1.41 -3.19 -2.38
CA ILE A 98 2.33 -2.14 -2.81
C ILE A 98 2.36 -1.04 -1.76
N ASP A 99 3.54 -0.63 -1.33
CA ASP A 99 3.72 0.59 -0.55
C ASP A 99 3.63 1.81 -1.50
N PRO A 100 2.68 2.74 -1.31
CA PRO A 100 2.55 3.92 -2.18
C PRO A 100 3.68 4.94 -2.05
N SER A 101 4.66 4.74 -1.15
CA SER A 101 5.72 5.73 -0.90
C SER A 101 6.61 6.04 -2.13
N PHE A 102 6.67 5.18 -3.14
CA PHE A 102 7.35 5.49 -4.42
C PHE A 102 6.76 6.71 -5.14
N VAL A 103 5.51 7.08 -4.87
CA VAL A 103 4.88 8.29 -5.42
C VAL A 103 5.60 9.57 -4.95
N SER A 104 6.32 9.50 -3.82
CA SER A 104 7.12 10.61 -3.30
C SER A 104 8.44 10.84 -4.05
N TRP A 105 8.79 9.97 -4.99
CA TRP A 105 10.02 10.12 -5.79
C TRP A 105 9.97 11.42 -6.57
N ARG A 106 11.06 12.18 -6.47
CA ARG A 106 11.25 13.45 -7.16
C ARG A 106 12.31 13.33 -8.22
N ARG A 107 12.08 14.06 -9.30
CA ARG A 107 13.07 14.31 -10.33
C ARG A 107 14.11 15.33 -9.84
N PRO A 108 15.26 15.45 -10.52
CA PRO A 108 16.29 16.44 -10.19
C PRO A 108 15.80 17.90 -10.22
N ASP A 109 14.74 18.19 -10.99
CA ASP A 109 14.09 19.49 -11.07
C ASP A 109 13.11 19.76 -9.90
N GLY A 110 12.96 18.83 -8.96
CA GLY A 110 12.07 18.95 -7.79
C GLY A 110 10.61 18.57 -8.06
N LEU A 111 10.26 18.21 -9.29
CA LEU A 111 8.90 17.85 -9.70
C LEU A 111 8.65 16.34 -9.50
N PRO A 112 7.38 15.90 -9.46
CA PRO A 112 7.09 14.51 -9.18
C PRO A 112 7.53 13.61 -10.33
N SER A 113 8.06 12.44 -9.97
CA SER A 113 8.36 11.37 -10.93
C SER A 113 7.12 10.57 -11.30
N PHE A 114 6.08 10.58 -10.46
CA PHE A 114 4.82 9.86 -10.70
C PHE A 114 3.60 10.76 -10.53
N ILE A 115 2.59 10.51 -11.36
CA ILE A 115 1.25 11.10 -11.24
C ILE A 115 0.24 10.02 -10.86
N VAL A 116 -0.71 10.38 -10.00
CA VAL A 116 -1.82 9.50 -9.62
C VAL A 116 -3.12 10.06 -10.19
N LEU A 117 -3.82 9.22 -10.92
CA LEU A 117 -4.98 9.56 -11.73
C LEU A 117 -6.18 8.71 -11.31
N SER A 118 -7.38 9.24 -11.55
CA SER A 118 -8.60 8.47 -11.37
C SER A 118 -8.85 7.65 -12.63
N LEU A 119 -9.47 6.49 -12.50
CA LEU A 119 -9.94 5.75 -13.67
C LEU A 119 -11.09 6.48 -14.40
N ASP A 120 -11.83 7.35 -13.69
CA ASP A 120 -12.91 8.16 -14.25
C ASP A 120 -12.42 9.49 -14.85
N SER A 121 -11.25 9.97 -14.41
CA SER A 121 -10.65 11.23 -14.84
C SER A 121 -9.16 11.05 -15.04
N GLN A 122 -8.76 11.16 -16.30
CA GLN A 122 -7.37 11.03 -16.75
C GLN A 122 -6.55 12.30 -16.53
N ASP A 123 -7.05 13.27 -15.77
CA ASP A 123 -6.35 14.50 -15.44
C ASP A 123 -5.74 14.45 -14.04
N PHE A 124 -4.47 14.83 -13.96
CA PHE A 124 -3.76 15.12 -12.72
C PHE A 124 -3.51 16.63 -12.61
N SER A 125 -3.68 17.18 -11.41
CA SER A 125 -3.14 18.49 -11.05
C SER A 125 -2.70 18.51 -9.60
N LEU A 126 -1.58 19.18 -9.34
CA LEU A 126 -1.12 19.56 -8.00
C LEU A 126 -1.05 21.07 -7.96
N SER A 127 -1.83 21.69 -7.08
CA SER A 127 -1.89 23.14 -6.94
C SER A 127 -1.50 23.55 -5.54
N VAL A 128 -0.67 24.58 -5.43
CA VAL A 128 -0.24 25.18 -4.17
C VAL A 128 -0.58 26.66 -4.15
N THR A 129 -1.03 27.14 -3.00
CA THR A 129 -1.35 28.55 -2.79
C THR A 129 -0.68 29.02 -1.50
N PRO A 130 0.23 29.99 -1.57
CA PRO A 130 0.81 30.59 -0.38
C PRO A 130 -0.24 31.49 0.28
N ASP A 131 -0.41 31.39 1.59
CA ASP A 131 -1.36 32.21 2.35
C ASP A 131 -0.77 32.63 3.71
N GLU A 132 -1.08 33.85 4.15
CA GLU A 132 -0.65 34.40 5.44
C GLU A 132 -1.20 33.59 6.62
N SER A 133 -2.36 32.93 6.42
CA SER A 133 -3.02 32.09 7.41
C SER A 133 -2.52 30.64 7.45
N GLY A 134 -1.69 30.25 6.49
CA GLY A 134 -1.14 28.91 6.34
C GLY A 134 -1.24 28.42 4.90
N ASP A 135 -0.13 27.94 4.36
CA ASP A 135 -0.06 27.45 3.00
C ASP A 135 -1.00 26.27 2.74
N THR A 136 -1.53 26.21 1.52
CA THR A 136 -2.44 25.15 1.11
C THR A 136 -1.92 24.43 -0.12
N PHE A 137 -2.14 23.13 -0.19
CA PHE A 137 -1.97 22.34 -1.41
C PHE A 137 -3.17 21.43 -1.65
N SER A 138 -3.43 21.12 -2.91
CA SER A 138 -4.50 20.20 -3.30
C SER A 138 -4.11 19.41 -4.54
N THR A 139 -4.62 18.18 -4.61
CA THR A 139 -4.50 17.31 -5.78
C THR A 139 -5.86 17.18 -6.46
N ARG A 140 -5.84 17.06 -7.79
CA ARG A 140 -6.98 16.62 -8.60
C ARG A 140 -6.52 15.41 -9.42
N PRO A 141 -7.21 14.25 -9.37
CA PRO A 141 -8.37 13.98 -8.52
C PRO A 141 -8.02 14.07 -7.03
N TYR A 142 -9.05 14.18 -6.18
CA TYR A 142 -8.85 14.11 -4.73
C TYR A 142 -8.40 12.70 -4.37
N LEU A 143 -7.16 12.58 -3.91
CA LEU A 143 -6.53 11.29 -3.59
C LEU A 143 -6.85 10.83 -2.18
N HIS A 144 -6.74 9.51 -1.97
CA HIS A 144 -6.70 8.95 -0.62
C HIS A 144 -5.59 9.61 0.21
N PRO A 145 -5.79 9.91 1.51
CA PRO A 145 -4.78 10.65 2.30
C PRO A 145 -3.37 10.06 2.27
N GLN A 146 -3.26 8.71 2.26
CA GLN A 146 -1.96 8.03 2.19
C GLN A 146 -1.23 8.18 0.84
N LEU A 147 -1.96 8.50 -0.24
CA LEU A 147 -1.38 8.86 -1.54
C LEU A 147 -1.12 10.37 -1.61
N ALA A 148 -2.08 11.18 -1.13
CA ALA A 148 -1.95 12.64 -1.13
C ALA A 148 -0.72 13.13 -0.34
N VAL A 149 -0.45 12.52 0.81
CA VAL A 149 0.71 12.87 1.66
C VAL A 149 2.06 12.65 0.96
N GLN A 150 2.12 11.75 -0.03
CA GLN A 150 3.36 11.48 -0.78
C GLN A 150 3.77 12.67 -1.65
N TYR A 151 2.84 13.58 -1.97
CA TYR A 151 3.12 14.79 -2.73
C TYR A 151 3.65 15.94 -1.88
N LEU A 152 3.72 15.82 -0.54
CA LEU A 152 4.23 16.89 0.34
C LEU A 152 5.60 17.42 -0.09
N PRO A 153 6.62 16.58 -0.38
CA PRO A 153 7.94 17.09 -0.77
C PRO A 153 7.96 17.88 -2.08
N VAL A 154 6.99 17.63 -2.97
CA VAL A 154 6.80 18.40 -4.21
C VAL A 154 5.99 19.66 -3.93
N ALA A 155 4.95 19.56 -3.10
CA ALA A 155 4.16 20.71 -2.67
C ALA A 155 5.03 21.76 -1.97
N ASP A 156 5.92 21.35 -1.07
CA ASP A 156 6.86 22.24 -0.39
C ASP A 156 7.78 22.96 -1.38
N TYR A 157 8.31 22.22 -2.36
CA TYR A 157 9.12 22.79 -3.43
C TYR A 157 8.34 23.83 -4.25
N LEU A 158 7.12 23.51 -4.67
CA LEU A 158 6.26 24.45 -5.41
C LEU A 158 5.88 25.67 -4.54
N LEU A 159 5.65 25.49 -3.24
CA LEU A 159 5.33 26.57 -2.30
C LEU A 159 6.50 27.56 -2.18
N ASP A 160 7.73 27.08 -2.14
CA ASP A 160 8.91 27.94 -2.11
C ASP A 160 9.04 28.80 -3.37
N ILE A 161 8.65 28.27 -4.53
CA ILE A 161 8.56 29.06 -5.77
C ILE A 161 7.37 30.03 -5.68
N ALA A 162 6.22 29.56 -5.23
CA ALA A 162 4.97 30.32 -5.14
C ALA A 162 5.14 31.55 -4.25
N ARG A 163 5.77 31.40 -3.08
CA ARG A 163 6.08 32.48 -2.12
C ARG A 163 6.97 33.55 -2.73
N LYS A 164 8.00 33.17 -3.52
CA LYS A 164 8.88 34.13 -4.23
C LYS A 164 8.10 34.96 -5.25
N SER A 165 7.13 34.35 -5.92
CA SER A 165 6.26 35.02 -6.89
C SER A 165 4.99 35.66 -6.30
N ARG A 166 4.67 35.41 -5.02
CA ARG A 166 3.40 35.74 -4.35
C ARG A 166 2.16 35.31 -5.15
N GLN A 167 2.23 34.16 -5.79
CA GLN A 167 1.19 33.66 -6.69
C GLN A 167 1.00 32.17 -6.50
N ALA A 168 -0.23 31.70 -6.68
CA ALA A 168 -0.51 30.27 -6.73
C ALA A 168 0.22 29.63 -7.92
N ILE A 169 0.70 28.40 -7.70
CA ILE A 169 1.37 27.59 -8.72
C ILE A 169 0.60 26.29 -8.87
N SER A 170 0.43 25.86 -10.11
CA SER A 170 -0.18 24.57 -10.42
C SER A 170 0.66 23.86 -11.48
N ILE A 171 0.84 22.56 -11.27
CA ILE A 171 1.32 21.64 -12.31
C ILE A 171 0.17 20.71 -12.70
N SER A 172 0.09 20.34 -13.97
CA SER A 172 -0.95 19.47 -14.50
C SER A 172 -0.40 18.52 -15.55
N ALA A 173 -0.99 17.33 -15.60
CA ALA A 173 -0.68 16.30 -16.59
C ALA A 173 -1.96 15.55 -16.95
N HIS A 174 -2.01 14.96 -18.14
CA HIS A 174 -3.11 14.10 -18.58
C HIS A 174 -2.60 12.82 -19.15
N PHE A 175 -3.30 11.76 -18.82
CA PHE A 175 -3.02 10.46 -19.37
C PHE A 175 -3.68 10.32 -20.74
N SER A 176 -2.84 10.21 -21.78
CA SER A 176 -3.29 10.02 -23.16
C SER A 176 -3.25 8.56 -23.63
N GLY A 177 -2.83 7.65 -22.74
CA GLY A 177 -2.73 6.23 -23.01
C GLY A 177 -4.09 5.54 -23.13
N ASN A 178 -4.09 4.34 -23.69
CA ASN A 178 -5.30 3.54 -23.84
C ASN A 178 -5.22 2.29 -22.97
N ILE A 179 -6.10 2.19 -21.98
CA ILE A 179 -6.16 1.03 -21.09
C ILE A 179 -6.60 -0.21 -21.89
N PRO A 180 -5.78 -1.27 -22.03
CA PRO A 180 -6.12 -2.48 -22.74
C PRO A 180 -7.41 -3.11 -22.21
N LEU A 181 -8.14 -3.76 -23.10
CA LEU A 181 -9.38 -4.46 -22.75
C LEU A 181 -9.15 -5.49 -21.63
N SER A 182 -8.03 -6.21 -21.64
CA SER A 182 -7.66 -7.17 -20.60
C SER A 182 -7.59 -6.51 -19.22
N THR A 183 -7.02 -5.32 -19.14
CA THR A 183 -6.88 -4.54 -17.90
C THR A 183 -8.22 -3.99 -17.46
N ASN A 184 -9.00 -3.43 -18.39
CA ASN A 184 -10.38 -2.99 -18.13
C ASN A 184 -11.27 -4.11 -17.55
N LEU A 185 -11.11 -5.35 -18.01
CA LEU A 185 -11.83 -6.50 -17.46
C LEU A 185 -11.42 -6.82 -16.02
N LYS A 186 -10.13 -6.69 -15.68
CA LYS A 186 -9.64 -6.88 -14.30
C LYS A 186 -10.12 -5.76 -13.38
N VAL A 187 -10.07 -4.51 -13.83
CA VAL A 187 -10.62 -3.35 -13.11
C VAL A 187 -12.11 -3.58 -12.81
N LYS A 188 -12.92 -3.92 -13.82
CA LYS A 188 -14.35 -4.19 -13.63
C LYS A 188 -14.60 -5.35 -12.65
N ARG A 189 -13.72 -6.36 -12.62
CA ARG A 189 -13.80 -7.45 -11.64
C ARG A 189 -13.47 -6.96 -10.23
N ALA A 190 -12.44 -6.13 -10.08
CA ALA A 190 -12.05 -5.52 -8.83
C ALA A 190 -13.17 -4.63 -8.26
N GLU A 191 -13.77 -3.76 -9.07
CA GLU A 191 -14.92 -2.93 -8.67
C GLU A 191 -16.12 -3.78 -8.22
N LYS A 192 -16.45 -4.84 -8.97
CA LYS A 192 -17.55 -5.76 -8.63
C LYS A 192 -17.30 -6.56 -7.35
N SER A 193 -16.05 -6.78 -6.96
CA SER A 193 -15.70 -7.55 -5.76
C SER A 193 -16.14 -6.88 -4.46
N ARG A 194 -16.34 -5.56 -4.47
CA ARG A 194 -16.62 -4.73 -3.28
C ARG A 194 -15.53 -4.79 -2.19
N LEU A 195 -14.36 -5.31 -2.52
CA LEU A 195 -13.19 -5.33 -1.61
C LEU A 195 -12.53 -3.94 -1.51
N PHE A 196 -12.64 -3.17 -2.59
CA PHE A 196 -12.07 -1.83 -2.70
C PHE A 196 -13.12 -0.77 -2.42
N LYS A 197 -12.70 0.36 -1.84
CA LYS A 197 -13.58 1.53 -1.70
C LYS A 197 -14.05 2.02 -3.08
N PRO A 198 -15.28 2.52 -3.22
CA PRO A 198 -15.70 3.23 -4.43
C PRO A 198 -14.73 4.39 -4.74
N GLY A 199 -14.27 4.50 -5.99
CA GLY A 199 -13.23 5.46 -6.37
C GLY A 199 -11.85 5.18 -5.74
N GLY A 200 -11.67 4.01 -5.11
CA GLY A 200 -10.43 3.61 -4.46
C GLY A 200 -9.43 2.92 -5.40
N LEU A 201 -9.80 2.72 -6.66
CA LEU A 201 -8.90 2.27 -7.71
C LEU A 201 -8.32 3.49 -8.43
N VAL A 202 -7.00 3.54 -8.54
CA VAL A 202 -6.27 4.64 -9.17
C VAL A 202 -5.22 4.11 -10.14
N LEU A 203 -4.90 4.92 -11.13
CA LEU A 203 -3.83 4.68 -12.09
C LEU A 203 -2.61 5.50 -11.63
N VAL A 204 -1.44 4.86 -11.54
CA VAL A 204 -0.19 5.53 -11.16
C VAL A 204 0.77 5.41 -12.33
N SER A 205 1.18 6.55 -12.88
CA SER A 205 1.99 6.67 -14.09
C SER A 205 3.27 7.43 -13.83
N GLU A 206 4.33 7.11 -14.57
CA GLU A 206 5.44 8.02 -14.75
C GLU A 206 4.92 9.39 -15.23
N ALA A 207 5.45 10.44 -14.63
CA ALA A 207 5.14 11.82 -14.96
C ALA A 207 5.68 12.20 -16.35
N PRO A 208 5.10 13.21 -17.03
CA PRO A 208 5.64 13.68 -18.30
C PRO A 208 7.10 14.15 -18.15
N GLU A 209 7.92 13.95 -19.19
CA GLU A 209 9.32 14.38 -19.21
C GLU A 209 9.46 15.89 -19.08
N VAL A 210 8.52 16.66 -19.64
CA VAL A 210 8.51 18.12 -19.56
C VAL A 210 7.34 18.56 -18.69
N TRP A 211 7.66 19.22 -17.58
CA TRP A 211 6.65 19.90 -16.79
C TRP A 211 6.67 21.39 -17.14
N GLU A 212 5.54 21.91 -17.63
CA GLU A 212 5.38 23.35 -17.75
C GLU A 212 4.83 23.93 -16.45
N VAL A 213 5.71 24.46 -15.61
CA VAL A 213 5.32 25.23 -14.42
C VAL A 213 4.79 26.58 -14.89
N ARG A 214 3.46 26.71 -14.99
CA ARG A 214 2.79 27.92 -15.47
C ARG A 214 1.72 28.38 -14.47
N LYS A 215 1.36 29.67 -14.55
CA LYS A 215 0.34 30.29 -13.68
C LYS A 215 -1.07 29.76 -13.91
N THR A 216 -1.29 29.07 -15.03
CA THR A 216 -2.53 28.41 -15.41
C THR A 216 -2.22 27.03 -15.97
N ALA A 217 -3.08 26.05 -15.66
CA ALA A 217 -2.91 24.66 -16.06
C ALA A 217 -2.97 24.51 -17.59
N ILE A 218 -1.95 23.86 -18.15
CA ILE A 218 -1.97 23.33 -19.51
C ILE A 218 -1.72 21.84 -19.39
N ILE A 219 -2.60 21.09 -20.04
CA ILE A 219 -2.62 19.65 -19.97
C ILE A 219 -1.60 19.08 -20.97
N GLN A 220 -0.63 18.30 -20.48
CA GLN A 220 0.30 17.56 -21.34
C GLN A 220 -0.05 16.07 -21.40
N PRO A 221 0.01 15.44 -22.59
CA PRO A 221 -0.23 14.02 -22.77
C PRO A 221 0.94 13.17 -22.24
N VAL A 222 0.63 12.15 -21.43
CA VAL A 222 1.59 11.14 -20.96
C VAL A 222 1.47 9.88 -21.83
N PRO A 223 2.58 9.40 -22.44
CA PRO A 223 2.61 8.19 -23.25
C PRO A 223 3.28 7.03 -22.52
N ALA A 224 2.56 6.30 -21.69
CA ALA A 224 2.84 4.92 -21.27
C ALA A 224 1.78 4.55 -20.23
N ASP A 225 1.32 3.31 -20.26
CA ASP A 225 0.26 2.92 -19.35
C ASP A 225 0.81 2.16 -18.14
N PRO A 226 0.33 2.39 -16.91
CA PRO A 226 1.12 2.00 -15.76
C PRO A 226 0.27 1.39 -14.63
N LEU A 227 0.80 1.33 -13.41
CA LEU A 227 0.26 0.51 -12.32
C LEU A 227 -1.19 0.89 -11.98
N ILE A 228 -2.10 -0.09 -11.94
CA ILE A 228 -3.43 0.10 -11.35
C ILE A 228 -3.42 -0.47 -9.95
N ILE A 229 -3.64 0.39 -8.96
CA ILE A 229 -3.67 0.00 -7.55
C ILE A 229 -5.04 0.28 -6.93
N GLY A 230 -5.41 -0.54 -5.95
CA GLY A 230 -6.65 -0.41 -5.21
C GLY A 230 -6.43 -0.26 -3.71
N CYS A 231 -7.10 0.71 -3.11
CA CYS A 231 -7.10 0.94 -1.66
C CYS A 231 -8.13 0.05 -0.95
N VAL A 232 -7.69 -0.63 0.10
CA VAL A 232 -8.48 -1.55 0.91
C VAL A 232 -8.43 -1.15 2.38
N VAL A 233 -9.62 -1.10 2.99
CA VAL A 233 -9.76 -0.84 4.42
C VAL A 233 -9.40 -2.10 5.20
N VAL A 234 -8.40 -1.98 6.08
CA VAL A 234 -8.03 -3.08 6.99
C VAL A 234 -8.95 -3.08 8.21
N GLY A 235 -9.19 -1.92 8.81
CA GLY A 235 -10.03 -1.77 9.99
C GLY A 235 -10.01 -0.34 10.55
N LYS A 236 -10.89 -0.06 11.50
CA LYS A 236 -10.96 1.28 12.12
C LYS A 236 -9.65 1.58 12.87
N GLY A 237 -9.01 2.70 12.53
CA GLY A 237 -7.76 3.14 13.15
C GLY A 237 -6.52 2.38 12.68
N ILE A 238 -6.66 1.50 11.67
CA ILE A 238 -5.53 0.80 11.04
C ILE A 238 -5.28 1.43 9.67
N PRO A 239 -4.02 1.75 9.32
CA PRO A 239 -3.70 2.23 7.98
C PRO A 239 -4.22 1.28 6.90
N ASP A 240 -4.91 1.83 5.91
CA ASP A 240 -5.35 1.13 4.71
C ASP A 240 -4.16 0.53 3.95
N GLN A 241 -4.42 -0.47 3.12
CA GLN A 241 -3.43 -1.15 2.30
C GLN A 241 -3.73 -0.94 0.81
N PHE A 242 -2.68 -0.85 0.00
CA PHE A 242 -2.80 -0.78 -1.45
C PHE A 242 -2.38 -2.11 -2.08
N TYR A 243 -3.17 -2.57 -3.05
CA TYR A 243 -2.93 -3.81 -3.77
C TYR A 243 -2.82 -3.54 -5.26
N LEU A 244 -1.91 -4.24 -5.93
CA LEU A 244 -1.85 -4.22 -7.39
C LEU A 244 -3.06 -4.96 -7.98
N ILE A 245 -3.78 -4.28 -8.86
CA ILE A 245 -4.88 -4.86 -9.64
C ILE A 245 -4.35 -5.37 -10.97
N ASP A 246 -3.58 -4.52 -11.66
CA ASP A 246 -2.95 -4.88 -12.92
C ASP A 246 -1.77 -3.96 -13.23
N LYS A 247 -0.95 -4.40 -14.18
CA LYS A 247 0.16 -3.66 -14.77
C LYS A 247 0.25 -4.00 -16.26
N PHE A 248 0.61 -3.04 -17.06
CA PHE A 248 0.77 -3.15 -18.51
C PHE A 248 1.79 -2.10 -18.93
N ASN A 249 2.44 -2.24 -20.08
CA ASN A 249 3.32 -1.23 -20.70
C ASN A 249 4.27 -0.45 -19.77
N LEU A 250 4.85 -1.13 -18.76
CA LEU A 250 5.64 -0.47 -17.73
C LEU A 250 6.89 0.22 -18.27
N THR A 251 7.15 1.41 -17.78
CA THR A 251 8.44 2.07 -17.98
C THR A 251 9.51 1.49 -17.05
N THR A 252 10.79 1.78 -17.32
CA THR A 252 11.90 1.38 -16.45
C THR A 252 11.74 1.90 -15.02
N LEU A 253 11.16 3.10 -14.87
CA LEU A 253 10.95 3.71 -13.55
C LEU A 253 9.83 3.02 -12.78
N GLU A 254 8.76 2.64 -13.47
CA GLU A 254 7.63 1.89 -12.88
C GLU A 254 8.03 0.46 -12.54
N GLU A 255 8.86 -0.19 -13.36
CA GLU A 255 9.48 -1.46 -13.00
C GLU A 255 10.33 -1.34 -11.73
N ALA A 256 11.12 -0.27 -11.61
CA ALA A 256 11.93 -0.03 -10.42
C ALA A 256 11.05 0.20 -9.17
N ALA A 257 9.98 0.97 -9.29
CA ALA A 257 9.00 1.17 -8.22
C ALA A 257 8.38 -0.15 -7.79
N LEU A 258 7.91 -0.97 -8.75
CA LEU A 258 7.32 -2.26 -8.44
C LEU A 258 8.32 -3.20 -7.75
N ARG A 259 9.58 -3.24 -8.18
CA ARG A 259 10.59 -4.11 -7.55
C ARG A 259 10.97 -3.67 -6.14
N SER A 260 10.95 -2.37 -5.86
CA SER A 260 11.40 -1.81 -4.58
C SER A 260 10.27 -1.64 -3.55
N HIS A 261 9.02 -1.52 -4.01
CA HIS A 261 7.87 -1.20 -3.16
C HIS A 261 6.73 -2.21 -3.23
N ALA A 262 6.79 -3.19 -4.14
CA ALA A 262 5.96 -4.36 -3.96
C ALA A 262 6.50 -5.12 -2.75
N LEU A 263 5.70 -5.09 -1.69
CA LEU A 263 5.98 -5.91 -0.53
C LEU A 263 5.69 -7.34 -0.95
N ASP A 264 6.74 -8.17 -1.00
CA ASP A 264 6.50 -9.61 -0.90
C ASP A 264 5.92 -9.82 0.50
N PRO A 265 4.65 -10.22 0.63
CA PRO A 265 4.01 -10.40 1.92
C PRO A 265 4.71 -11.46 2.80
N PHE A 266 5.64 -12.23 2.23
CA PHE A 266 6.33 -13.33 2.89
C PHE A 266 7.84 -13.12 3.05
N TYR A 267 8.38 -12.06 2.45
CA TYR A 267 9.78 -11.65 2.60
C TYR A 267 9.85 -10.12 2.71
N PRO A 268 9.75 -9.55 3.93
CA PRO A 268 10.14 -8.17 4.12
C PRO A 268 11.65 -8.08 3.81
N GLY A 269 12.00 -7.24 2.83
CA GLY A 269 13.40 -6.87 2.57
C GLY A 269 14.04 -6.11 3.71
#